data_AF-A0A7X8IE90-F1
#
_entry.id   AF-A0A7X8IE90-F1
#
_cell.length_a   1.000
_cell.length_b   1.000
_cell.length_c   1.000
_cell.angle_alpha   90.00
_cell.angle_beta   90.00
_cell.angle_gamma   90.00
#
_symmetry.space_group_name_H-M   'P 1'
#
loop_
_entity.id
_entity.type
_entity.pdbx_description
1 polymer ?
#
loop_
_entity_poly.entity_id
_entity_poly.type
_entity_poly.pdbx_seq_one_letter_code
_entity_poly.pdbx_strand_id
1 'polypeptide(L)'
;MTNDQWHALLGLIEGKTFQKIPVGFIIDSPWLPRWAGISTLDYFTSDECWFEANKKAIQTFADVMFLPGFWSEFGMCTEPSAFGAKCSFHQNELPYADKIIHQPDDIDRLVVPNPETDGLAPFVLNRLVLNRARIELLGHQIRFAVARGPLNIASF
;
A
#
# COMPACT_ATOMS: atom_id res chain seq x y z
N MET A 1 -3.06 -0.34 -11.82
CA MET A 1 -3.31 0.79 -12.74
C MET A 1 -3.32 0.30 -14.18
N THR A 2 -4.27 0.71 -15.02
CA THR A 2 -4.26 0.29 -16.45
C THR A 2 -3.16 1.02 -17.23
N ASN A 3 -2.84 0.55 -18.44
CA ASN A 3 -1.84 1.21 -19.29
C ASN A 3 -2.26 2.63 -19.67
N ASP A 4 -3.54 2.86 -19.98
CA ASP A 4 -4.02 4.19 -20.34
C ASP A 4 -3.92 5.17 -19.18
N GLN A 5 -4.31 4.73 -17.97
CA GLN A 5 -4.14 5.49 -16.74
C GLN A 5 -2.66 5.79 -16.46
N TRP A 6 -1.77 4.82 -16.69
CA TRP A 6 -0.32 5.00 -16.51
C TRP A 6 0.26 6.05 -17.46
N HIS A 7 -0.06 5.98 -18.76
CA HIS A 7 0.39 6.97 -19.74
C HIS A 7 -0.19 8.36 -19.47
N ALA A 8 -1.45 8.44 -19.03
CA ALA A 8 -2.06 9.71 -18.63
C ALA A 8 -1.34 10.32 -17.43
N LEU A 9 -1.00 9.51 -16.41
CA LEU A 9 -0.22 9.97 -15.25
C LEU A 9 1.18 10.47 -15.66
N LEU A 10 1.90 9.72 -16.52
CA LEU A 10 3.21 10.16 -17.01
C LEU A 10 3.10 11.48 -17.78
N GLY A 11 2.09 11.62 -18.64
CA GLY A 11 1.85 12.86 -19.36
C GLY A 11 1.52 14.04 -18.43
N LEU A 12 0.78 13.79 -17.34
CA LEU A 12 0.51 14.80 -16.31
C LEU A 12 1.80 15.28 -15.64
N ILE A 13 2.68 14.35 -15.27
CA ILE A 13 3.99 14.65 -14.65
C ILE A 13 4.88 15.44 -15.62
N GLU A 14 4.83 15.14 -16.91
CA GLU A 14 5.53 15.87 -17.97
C GLU A 14 4.91 17.25 -18.29
N GLY A 15 3.78 17.60 -17.67
CA GLY A 15 3.11 18.89 -17.90
C GLY A 15 2.31 18.96 -19.21
N LYS A 16 1.92 17.82 -19.79
CA LYS A 16 1.07 17.78 -20.99
C LYS A 16 -0.33 18.34 -20.70
N THR A 17 -0.93 18.95 -21.71
CA THR A 17 -2.31 19.45 -21.65
C THR A 17 -3.30 18.34 -22.02
N PHE A 18 -4.38 18.23 -21.25
CA PHE A 18 -5.44 17.24 -21.47
C PHE A 18 -6.76 17.94 -21.75
N GLN A 19 -7.54 17.40 -22.70
CA GLN A 19 -8.89 17.91 -22.98
C GLN A 19 -9.85 17.64 -21.81
N LYS A 20 -9.72 16.46 -21.17
CA LYS A 20 -10.42 16.10 -19.93
C LYS A 20 -9.37 15.95 -18.83
N ILE A 21 -9.51 16.68 -17.73
CA ILE A 21 -8.56 16.63 -16.62
C ILE A 21 -8.59 15.21 -16.00
N PRO A 22 -7.46 14.50 -15.95
CA PRO A 22 -7.39 13.20 -15.28
C PRO A 22 -7.69 13.36 -13.78
N VAL A 23 -8.53 12.48 -13.23
CA VAL A 23 -8.85 12.45 -11.81
C VAL A 23 -8.13 11.27 -11.16
N GLY A 24 -7.45 11.52 -10.04
CA GLY A 24 -6.79 10.47 -9.27
C GLY A 24 -7.06 10.59 -7.78
N PHE A 25 -7.22 9.45 -7.12
CA PHE A 25 -7.37 9.34 -5.67
C PHE A 25 -6.31 8.41 -5.08
N ILE A 26 -5.91 8.72 -3.84
CA ILE A 26 -5.11 7.80 -3.03
C ILE A 26 -6.01 6.64 -2.60
N ILE A 27 -5.51 5.41 -2.75
CA ILE A 27 -6.15 4.19 -2.26
C ILE A 27 -5.30 3.56 -1.17
N ASP A 28 -5.89 3.39 0.01
CA ASP A 28 -5.21 2.87 1.20
C ASP A 28 -6.20 2.31 2.24
N SER A 29 -5.65 1.64 3.26
CA SER A 29 -6.41 0.95 4.30
C SER A 29 -7.26 1.80 5.27
N PRO A 30 -7.06 3.13 5.47
CA PRO A 30 -7.92 3.94 6.34
C PRO A 30 -9.39 4.01 5.92
N TRP A 31 -9.70 3.98 4.63
CA TRP A 31 -11.08 4.09 4.14
C TRP A 31 -11.57 2.83 3.42
N LEU A 32 -10.70 2.14 2.69
CA LEU A 32 -11.09 1.08 1.76
C LEU A 32 -11.80 -0.11 2.44
N PRO A 33 -11.34 -0.67 3.59
CA PRO A 33 -11.96 -1.84 4.21
C PRO A 33 -13.40 -1.57 4.64
N ARG A 34 -13.62 -0.46 5.37
CA ARG A 34 -14.94 -0.08 5.87
C ARG A 34 -15.90 0.26 4.73
N TRP A 35 -15.42 0.94 3.68
CA TRP A 35 -16.20 1.19 2.47
C TRP A 35 -16.56 -0.10 1.71
N ALA A 36 -15.64 -1.07 1.70
CA ALA A 36 -15.88 -2.38 1.11
C ALA A 36 -16.86 -3.24 1.93
N GLY A 37 -17.06 -2.91 3.21
CA GLY A 37 -17.96 -3.61 4.13
C GLY A 37 -17.29 -4.73 4.92
N ILE A 38 -15.97 -4.68 5.09
CA ILE A 38 -15.16 -5.68 5.81
C ILE A 38 -14.42 -5.03 6.98
N SER A 39 -13.97 -5.86 7.93
CA SER A 39 -13.15 -5.36 9.03
C SER A 39 -11.75 -4.95 8.54
N THR A 40 -11.11 -4.05 9.27
CA THR A 40 -9.74 -3.61 8.97
C THR A 40 -8.77 -4.80 9.08
N LEU A 41 -8.96 -5.66 10.08
CA LEU A 41 -8.12 -6.85 10.27
C LEU A 41 -8.26 -7.84 9.11
N ASP A 42 -9.48 -8.14 8.65
CA ASP A 42 -9.70 -9.07 7.52
C ASP A 42 -9.05 -8.56 6.24
N TYR A 43 -9.07 -7.24 6.01
CA TYR A 43 -8.38 -6.64 4.86
C TYR A 43 -6.87 -6.89 4.91
N PHE A 44 -6.26 -6.88 6.10
CA PHE A 44 -4.83 -7.14 6.23
C PHE A 44 -4.49 -8.62 6.23
N THR A 45 -5.33 -9.51 6.75
CA THR A 45 -4.99 -10.93 6.94
C THR A 45 -5.47 -11.85 5.81
N SER A 46 -6.37 -11.38 4.94
CA SER A 46 -6.93 -12.17 3.83
C SER A 46 -6.64 -11.54 2.47
N ASP A 47 -5.93 -12.27 1.62
CA ASP A 47 -5.65 -11.86 0.24
C ASP A 47 -6.93 -11.73 -0.59
N GLU A 48 -7.96 -12.55 -0.31
CA GLU A 48 -9.24 -12.47 -1.01
C GLU A 48 -10.00 -11.19 -0.62
N CYS A 49 -10.06 -10.88 0.68
CA CYS A 49 -10.70 -9.65 1.16
C CYS A 49 -9.98 -8.41 0.62
N TRP A 50 -8.64 -8.42 0.66
CA TRP A 50 -7.83 -7.36 0.07
C TRP A 50 -8.09 -7.19 -1.43
N PHE A 51 -8.06 -8.28 -2.19
CA PHE A 51 -8.22 -8.24 -3.64
C PHE A 51 -9.61 -7.75 -4.05
N GLU A 52 -10.68 -8.31 -3.47
CA GLU A 52 -12.04 -7.95 -3.82
C GLU A 52 -12.39 -6.52 -3.38
N ALA A 53 -11.83 -6.01 -2.28
CA ALA A 53 -11.98 -4.61 -1.89
C ALA A 53 -11.34 -3.65 -2.92
N ASN A 54 -10.09 -3.92 -3.32
CA ASN A 54 -9.40 -3.12 -4.36
C ASN A 54 -10.13 -3.21 -5.71
N LYS A 55 -10.54 -4.41 -6.12
CA LYS A 55 -11.31 -4.66 -7.35
C LYS A 55 -12.65 -3.91 -7.34
N LYS A 56 -13.38 -3.92 -6.22
CA LYS A 56 -14.63 -3.17 -6.05
C LYS A 56 -14.39 -1.67 -6.27
N ALA A 57 -13.31 -1.10 -5.73
CA ALA A 57 -12.98 0.32 -5.92
C ALA A 57 -12.75 0.68 -7.40
N ILE A 58 -11.87 -0.06 -8.09
CA ILE A 58 -11.56 0.20 -9.51
C ILE A 58 -12.78 -0.01 -10.43
N GLN A 59 -13.69 -0.92 -10.09
CA GLN A 59 -14.91 -1.16 -10.87
C GLN A 59 -15.99 -0.11 -10.60
N THR A 60 -16.11 0.36 -9.35
CA THR A 60 -17.10 1.37 -8.96
C THR A 60 -16.74 2.74 -9.55
N PHE A 61 -15.44 3.06 -9.59
CA PHE A 61 -14.94 4.35 -10.07
C PHE A 61 -14.03 4.17 -11.29
N ALA A 62 -14.58 3.59 -12.37
CA ALA A 62 -13.82 3.23 -13.56
C ALA A 62 -13.07 4.40 -14.24
N ASP A 63 -13.60 5.62 -14.11
CA ASP A 63 -13.00 6.84 -14.66
C ASP A 63 -11.87 7.44 -13.79
N VAL A 64 -11.60 6.86 -12.62
CA VAL A 64 -10.64 7.39 -11.65
C VAL A 64 -9.36 6.57 -11.64
N MET A 65 -8.22 7.26 -11.58
CA MET A 65 -6.92 6.64 -11.31
C MET A 65 -6.74 6.42 -9.81
N PHE A 66 -6.67 5.17 -9.37
CA PHE A 66 -6.26 4.87 -8.01
C PHE A 66 -4.74 4.77 -7.91
N LEU A 67 -4.17 5.58 -7.02
CA LEU A 67 -2.74 5.67 -6.74
C LEU A 67 -2.49 5.05 -5.36
N PRO A 68 -1.70 3.97 -5.27
CA PRO A 68 -0.92 3.30 -6.33
C PRO A 68 -1.67 2.16 -7.07
N GLY A 69 -2.94 1.92 -6.75
CA GLY A 69 -3.73 0.82 -7.30
C GLY A 69 -3.86 -0.29 -6.26
N PHE A 70 -3.38 -1.50 -6.56
CA PHE A 70 -3.40 -2.61 -5.61
C PHE A 70 -2.31 -2.42 -4.54
N TRP A 71 -2.58 -1.56 -3.55
CA TRP A 71 -1.68 -1.24 -2.44
C TRP A 71 -1.64 -2.40 -1.44
N SER A 72 -0.53 -3.14 -1.38
CA SER A 72 -0.40 -4.38 -0.58
C SER A 72 0.15 -4.17 0.83
N GLU A 73 0.04 -2.96 1.38
CA GLU A 73 0.57 -2.61 2.70
C GLU A 73 -0.02 -3.40 3.89
N PHE A 74 0.62 -3.25 5.05
CA PHE A 74 0.10 -3.59 6.37
C PHE A 74 0.01 -2.35 7.28
N GLY A 75 -0.53 -1.25 6.74
CA GLY A 75 -0.61 0.02 7.46
C GLY A 75 0.78 0.58 7.78
N MET A 76 0.85 1.31 8.89
CA MET A 76 2.09 1.85 9.43
C MET A 76 3.02 0.80 10.05
N CYS A 77 2.66 -0.48 10.03
CA CYS A 77 3.50 -1.56 10.52
C CYS A 77 4.48 -2.11 9.48
N THR A 78 4.26 -1.83 8.19
CA THR A 78 5.01 -2.45 7.08
C THR A 78 6.53 -2.28 7.25
N GLU A 79 7.05 -1.05 7.19
CA GLU A 79 8.47 -0.79 7.30
C GLU A 79 8.99 -0.85 8.75
N PRO A 80 8.30 -0.29 9.77
CA PRO A 80 8.78 -0.36 11.16
C PRO A 80 8.98 -1.79 11.66
N SER A 81 8.14 -2.75 11.24
CA SER A 81 8.34 -4.16 11.61
C SER A 81 9.68 -4.74 11.17
N ALA A 82 10.23 -4.24 10.05
CA ALA A 82 11.52 -4.69 9.53
C ALA A 82 12.70 -4.15 10.37
N PHE A 83 12.49 -3.05 11.10
CA PHE A 83 13.43 -2.54 12.10
C PHE A 83 13.21 -3.13 13.51
N GLY A 84 12.28 -4.08 13.66
CA GLY A 84 12.00 -4.73 14.95
C GLY A 84 10.93 -4.05 15.80
N ALA A 85 10.19 -3.08 15.25
CA ALA A 85 9.06 -2.49 15.96
C ALA A 85 7.98 -3.53 16.28
N LYS A 86 7.43 -3.48 17.49
CA LYS A 86 6.27 -4.28 17.85
C LYS A 86 5.04 -3.72 17.13
N CYS A 87 4.33 -4.57 16.41
CA CYS A 87 3.12 -4.21 15.67
C CYS A 87 1.86 -4.70 16.38
N SER A 88 0.85 -3.84 16.49
CA SER A 88 -0.47 -4.15 17.05
C SER A 88 -1.53 -4.04 15.97
N PHE A 89 -2.36 -5.08 15.84
CA PHE A 89 -3.45 -5.17 14.88
C PHE A 89 -4.77 -5.41 15.60
N HIS A 90 -5.68 -4.45 15.57
CA HIS A 90 -7.01 -4.57 16.15
C HIS A 90 -8.05 -4.78 15.05
N GLN A 91 -9.23 -5.31 15.42
CA GLN A 91 -10.24 -5.74 14.45
C GLN A 91 -10.67 -4.63 13.47
N ASN A 92 -10.91 -3.42 13.97
CA ASN A 92 -11.48 -2.31 13.20
C ASN A 92 -10.67 -1.02 13.32
N GLU A 93 -9.41 -1.11 13.75
CA GLU A 93 -8.52 0.06 13.90
C GLU A 93 -7.32 -0.09 12.97
N LEU A 94 -6.68 1.04 12.68
CA LEU A 94 -5.46 1.03 11.89
C LEU A 94 -4.32 0.35 12.66
N PRO A 95 -3.42 -0.39 11.97
CA PRO A 95 -2.26 -0.99 12.59
C PRO A 95 -1.35 0.07 13.20
N TYR A 96 -0.80 -0.24 14.37
CA TYR A 96 0.10 0.64 15.11
C TYR A 96 1.44 -0.04 15.33
N ALA A 97 2.54 0.67 15.08
CA ALA A 97 3.89 0.24 15.40
C ALA A 97 4.39 1.00 16.64
N ASP A 98 5.01 0.27 17.57
CA ASP A 98 5.68 0.87 18.73
C ASP A 98 6.97 1.57 18.30
N LYS A 99 7.36 2.59 19.07
CA LYS A 99 8.63 3.28 18.82
C LYS A 99 9.82 2.41 19.17
N ILE A 100 10.90 2.48 18.41
CA ILE A 100 12.16 1.76 18.68
C ILE A 100 13.35 2.69 18.96
N ILE A 101 13.31 3.94 18.49
CA ILE A 101 14.32 4.96 18.78
C ILE A 101 13.83 5.77 19.98
N HIS A 102 14.49 5.63 21.13
CA HIS A 102 14.16 6.37 22.36
C HIS A 102 15.20 7.44 22.69
N GLN A 103 16.42 7.28 22.17
CA GLN A 103 17.53 8.22 22.30
C GLN A 103 18.39 8.21 21.03
N PRO A 104 19.17 9.27 20.75
CA PRO A 104 20.01 9.33 19.55
C PRO A 104 20.95 8.14 19.36
N ASP A 105 21.53 7.60 20.44
CA ASP A 105 22.46 6.46 20.40
C ASP A 105 21.81 5.15 19.88
N ASP A 106 20.48 5.06 19.87
CA ASP A 106 19.77 3.89 19.31
C ASP A 106 19.87 3.88 17.77
N ILE A 107 20.07 5.05 17.13
CA ILE A 107 20.17 5.18 15.67
C ILE A 107 21.38 4.41 15.14
N ASP A 108 22.52 4.49 15.84
CA ASP A 108 23.76 3.81 15.45
C ASP A 108 23.65 2.28 15.52
N ARG A 109 22.61 1.76 16.18
CA ARG A 109 22.36 0.33 16.32
C ARG A 109 21.37 -0.21 15.27
N LEU A 110 20.75 0.66 14.49
CA LEU A 110 19.82 0.24 13.44
C LEU A 110 20.56 -0.52 12.35
N VAL A 111 19.95 -1.61 11.91
CA VAL A 111 20.42 -2.39 10.76
C VAL A 111 19.54 -2.06 9.58
N VAL A 112 20.14 -1.91 8.39
CA VAL A 112 19.40 -1.73 7.14
C VAL A 112 18.56 -3.00 6.91
N PRO A 113 17.21 -2.90 6.89
CA PRO A 113 16.39 -4.10 6.75
C PRO A 113 16.49 -4.71 5.36
N ASN A 114 16.39 -6.03 5.30
CA ASN A 114 16.23 -6.76 4.05
C ASN A 114 14.73 -6.94 3.74
N PRO A 115 14.20 -6.29 2.68
CA PRO A 115 12.77 -6.35 2.37
C PRO A 115 12.27 -7.75 1.96
N GLU A 116 13.16 -8.69 1.64
CA GLU A 116 12.81 -10.07 1.30
C GLU A 116 12.69 -10.99 2.52
N THR A 117 13.16 -10.57 3.69
CA THR A 117 13.21 -11.45 4.88
C THR A 117 12.69 -10.82 6.16
N ASP A 118 12.73 -9.49 6.28
CA ASP A 118 12.57 -8.84 7.57
C ASP A 118 11.16 -8.27 7.75
N GLY A 119 10.55 -8.59 8.90
CA GLY A 119 9.24 -8.09 9.28
C GLY A 119 8.13 -8.44 8.29
N LEU A 120 7.31 -7.45 7.96
CA LEU A 120 6.14 -7.57 7.08
C LEU A 120 6.44 -7.26 5.61
N ALA A 121 7.62 -6.73 5.28
CA ALA A 121 8.04 -6.48 3.90
C ALA A 121 7.92 -7.71 2.98
N PRO A 122 8.36 -8.93 3.36
CA PRO A 122 8.17 -10.10 2.51
C PRO A 122 6.70 -10.46 2.26
N PHE A 123 5.80 -10.16 3.20
CA PHE A 123 4.37 -10.40 3.05
C PHE A 123 3.76 -9.44 2.01
N VAL A 124 4.19 -8.18 2.02
CA VAL A 124 3.80 -7.17 1.01
C VAL A 124 4.20 -7.61 -0.39
N LEU A 125 5.46 -8.06 -0.55
CA LEU A 125 6.00 -8.53 -1.83
C LEU A 125 5.26 -9.80 -2.29
N ASN A 126 5.11 -10.78 -1.40
CA ASN A 126 4.50 -12.05 -1.75
C ASN A 126 3.01 -11.90 -2.08
N ARG A 127 2.26 -11.04 -1.39
CA ARG A 127 0.86 -10.71 -1.73
C ARG A 127 0.74 -10.21 -3.17
N LEU A 128 1.65 -9.36 -3.62
CA LEU A 128 1.67 -8.86 -5.00
C LEU A 128 2.00 -9.97 -6.00
N VAL A 129 2.93 -10.88 -5.66
CA VAL A 129 3.27 -12.03 -6.52
C VAL A 129 2.07 -12.96 -6.66
N LEU A 130 1.46 -13.37 -5.55
CA LEU A 130 0.32 -14.29 -5.52
C LEU A 130 -0.89 -13.76 -6.28
N ASN A 131 -1.12 -12.45 -6.24
CA ASN A 131 -2.27 -11.82 -6.89
C ASN A 131 -1.97 -11.20 -8.26
N ARG A 132 -0.72 -11.27 -8.74
CA ARG A 132 -0.30 -10.63 -10.01
C ARG A 132 -1.19 -11.05 -11.18
N ALA A 133 -1.38 -12.35 -11.37
CA ALA A 133 -2.16 -12.87 -12.50
C ALA A 133 -3.62 -12.36 -12.46
N ARG A 134 -4.22 -12.27 -11.28
CA ARG A 134 -5.58 -11.74 -11.10
C ARG A 134 -5.65 -10.24 -11.40
N ILE A 135 -4.64 -9.47 -10.96
CA ILE A 135 -4.54 -8.03 -11.21
C ILE A 135 -4.39 -7.76 -12.72
N GLU A 136 -3.53 -8.53 -13.39
CA GLU A 136 -3.27 -8.43 -14.83
C GLU A 136 -4.49 -8.84 -15.67
N LEU A 137 -5.25 -9.85 -15.22
CA LEU A 137 -6.50 -10.25 -15.87
C LEU A 137 -7.55 -9.12 -15.87
N LEU A 138 -7.52 -8.24 -14.87
CA LEU A 138 -8.36 -7.03 -14.81
C LEU A 138 -7.79 -5.88 -15.68
N GLY A 139 -6.72 -6.10 -16.44
CA GLY A 139 -6.08 -5.08 -17.27
C GLY A 139 -5.21 -4.09 -16.49
N HIS A 140 -4.92 -4.38 -15.21
CA HIS A 140 -4.09 -3.53 -14.37
C HIS A 140 -2.67 -4.10 -14.23
N GLN A 141 -1.69 -3.21 -14.04
CA GLN A 141 -0.32 -3.55 -13.71
C GLN A 141 0.08 -2.97 -12.35
N ILE A 142 1.08 -3.60 -11.73
CA ILE A 142 1.77 -3.12 -10.53
C ILE A 142 2.82 -2.12 -10.99
N ARG A 143 2.59 -0.83 -10.72
CA ARG A 143 3.41 0.28 -11.24
C ARG A 143 4.24 1.00 -10.18
N PHE A 144 3.88 0.84 -8.91
CA PHE A 144 4.46 1.59 -7.81
C PHE A 144 5.13 0.63 -6.83
N ALA A 145 6.22 1.10 -6.24
CA ALA A 145 6.79 0.47 -5.05
C ALA A 145 5.84 0.65 -3.86
N VAL A 146 5.76 -0.36 -3.00
CA VAL A 146 5.01 -0.30 -1.75
C VAL A 146 5.94 0.16 -0.64
N ALA A 147 6.09 1.48 -0.54
CA ALA A 147 6.97 2.10 0.45
C ALA A 147 6.40 3.44 0.95
N ARG A 148 6.61 3.72 2.23
CA ARG A 148 6.35 5.00 2.88
C ARG A 148 7.59 5.90 2.84
N GLY A 149 7.38 7.20 2.99
CA GLY A 149 8.48 8.17 3.03
C GLY A 149 9.34 8.04 4.29
N PRO A 150 10.63 8.39 4.23
CA PRO A 150 11.59 8.15 5.32
C PRO A 150 11.21 8.89 6.62
N LEU A 151 10.70 10.12 6.52
CA LEU A 151 10.28 10.88 7.70
C LEU A 151 9.08 10.25 8.42
N ASN A 152 8.19 9.61 7.66
CA ASN A 152 7.05 8.90 8.23
C ASN A 152 7.52 7.65 8.98
N ILE A 153 8.45 6.88 8.39
CA ILE A 153 9.03 5.70 9.03
C ILE A 153 9.78 6.09 10.31
N ALA A 154 10.58 7.17 10.28
CA ALA A 154 11.36 7.64 11.43
C ALA A 154 10.53 8.15 12.63
N SER A 155 9.20 8.26 12.49
CA SER A 155 8.32 8.64 13.60
C SER A 155 7.94 7.48 14.53
N PHE A 156 8.34 6.26 14.16
CA PHE A 156 8.27 5.00 14.90
C PHE A 156 9.71 4.57 15.21
#